data_AF-A0A2V8QAK3-F1
#
_entry.id   AF-A0A2V8QAK3-F1
#
_cell.length_a   1.000
_cell.length_b   1.000
_cell.length_c   1.000
_cell.angle_alpha   90.00
_cell.angle_beta   90.00
_cell.angle_gamma   90.00
#
_symmetry.space_group_name_H-M   'P 1'
#
loop_
_entity.id
_entity.type
_entity.pdbx_description
1 polymer ?
#
loop_
_entity_poly.entity_id
_entity_poly.type
_entity_poly.pdbx_seq_one_letter_code
_entity_poly.pdbx_strand_id
1 'polypeptide(L)'
;INWLDRWGEVGNDYIQPSFANNLSITHGDHSLKFGVYYERLKNGEAPGGQWSGVFNFAGNDSNYTNALGNTNYAYANALIGNFRNYQESTARPFTNLRLTQVQWYAADQWKVSRRLTINYGLRFGYHSPFEQIDGQGSNFDPLLFNPSQKVALYVLLVLRHRLLVRPPIVWPRTRLRDN
;
A
#
# COMPACT_ATOMS: atom_id res chain seq x y z
N ILE A 1 11.55 -5.04 -12.17
CA ILE A 1 10.25 -4.65 -12.77
C ILE A 1 10.23 -5.23 -14.17
N ASN A 2 9.35 -6.20 -14.43
CA ASN A 2 9.25 -6.86 -15.73
C ASN A 2 8.13 -6.18 -16.53
N TRP A 3 8.44 -5.72 -17.74
CA TRP A 3 7.53 -4.91 -18.55
C TRP A 3 6.44 -5.71 -19.26
N LEU A 4 6.57 -7.05 -19.29
CA LEU A 4 5.68 -7.94 -20.03
C LEU A 4 4.30 -8.14 -19.38
N ASP A 5 4.17 -7.86 -18.07
CA ASP A 5 2.92 -8.06 -17.32
C ASP A 5 2.03 -6.80 -17.27
N ARG A 6 2.42 -5.72 -17.95
CA ARG A 6 1.64 -4.48 -18.06
C ARG A 6 1.31 -4.21 -19.52
N TRP A 7 0.08 -4.52 -19.92
CA TRP A 7 -0.46 -4.31 -21.28
C TRP A 7 -0.60 -2.81 -21.63
N GLY A 8 0.51 -2.07 -21.70
CA GLY A 8 0.52 -0.63 -22.01
C GLY A 8 -0.09 0.27 -20.94
N GLU A 9 -0.52 -0.29 -19.81
CA GLU A 9 -1.11 0.46 -18.69
C GLU A 9 -0.01 1.11 -17.85
N VAL A 10 0.01 2.44 -17.84
CA VAL A 10 0.93 3.25 -17.02
C VAL A 10 0.17 3.80 -15.81
N GLY A 11 0.86 3.83 -14.66
CA GLY A 11 0.37 4.55 -13.50
C GLY A 11 0.42 6.05 -13.78
N ASN A 12 -0.56 6.80 -13.28
CA ASN A 12 -0.67 8.24 -13.44
C ASN A 12 -0.97 8.89 -12.09
N ASP A 13 -0.16 9.87 -11.72
CA ASP A 13 -0.41 10.75 -10.58
C ASP A 13 -0.97 12.09 -11.07
N TYR A 14 -2.09 12.51 -10.49
CA TYR A 14 -2.71 13.78 -10.79
C TYR A 14 -2.92 14.59 -9.51
N ILE A 15 -2.50 15.85 -9.53
CA ILE A 15 -2.83 16.83 -8.49
C ILE A 15 -4.04 17.64 -8.98
N GLN A 16 -5.22 17.35 -8.44
CA GLN A 16 -6.48 17.97 -8.87
C GLN A 16 -7.54 17.99 -7.74
N PRO A 17 -8.04 19.17 -7.32
CA PRO A 17 -7.52 20.53 -7.52
C PRO A 17 -6.40 20.88 -6.51
N SER A 18 -5.59 21.90 -6.83
CA SER A 18 -4.68 22.56 -5.90
C SER A 18 -4.98 24.05 -5.82
N PHE A 19 -5.03 24.57 -4.60
CA PHE A 19 -5.24 25.97 -4.28
C PHE A 19 -4.16 26.43 -3.33
N ALA A 20 -3.48 27.53 -3.67
CA ALA A 20 -2.49 28.15 -2.83
C ALA A 20 -2.76 29.66 -2.77
N ASN A 21 -2.68 30.23 -1.57
CA ASN A 21 -2.75 31.68 -1.40
C ASN A 21 -1.75 32.10 -0.33
N ASN A 22 -1.07 33.23 -0.58
CA ASN A 22 -0.18 33.86 0.38
C ASN A 22 -0.54 35.34 0.47
N LEU A 23 -0.66 35.82 1.70
CA LEU A 23 -0.95 37.21 2.01
C LEU A 23 0.18 37.77 2.88
N SER A 24 0.73 38.91 2.48
CA SER A 24 1.73 39.64 3.24
C SER A 24 1.20 41.03 3.55
N ILE A 25 1.22 41.40 4.83
CA ILE A 25 0.73 42.69 5.31
C ILE A 25 1.82 43.32 6.16
N THR A 26 2.29 44.48 5.74
CA THR A 26 3.16 45.32 6.57
C THR A 26 2.31 46.42 7.17
N HIS A 27 2.23 46.46 8.51
CA HIS A 27 1.48 47.48 9.21
C HIS A 27 2.24 47.91 10.47
N GLY A 28 2.65 49.18 10.49
CA GLY A 28 3.48 49.72 11.56
C GLY A 28 4.79 48.93 11.73
N ASP A 29 5.04 48.46 12.95
CA ASP A 29 6.23 47.69 13.31
C ASP A 29 6.11 46.19 13.04
N HIS A 30 4.98 45.74 12.48
CA HIS A 30 4.71 44.34 12.18
C HIS A 30 4.78 44.05 10.67
N SER A 31 5.36 42.90 10.35
CA SER A 31 5.36 42.31 9.01
C SER A 31 4.76 40.92 9.12
N LEU A 32 3.47 40.84 8.81
CA LEU A 32 2.65 39.65 8.94
C LEU A 32 2.65 38.87 7.62
N LYS A 33 2.78 37.54 7.71
CA LYS A 33 2.65 36.62 6.60
C LYS A 33 1.67 35.51 6.94
N PHE A 34 0.72 35.31 6.05
CA PHE A 34 -0.26 34.23 6.13
C PHE A 34 -0.22 33.44 4.84
N GLY A 35 -0.47 32.14 4.93
CA GLY A 35 -0.74 31.38 3.73
C GLY A 35 -1.52 30.12 4.01
N VAL A 36 -2.23 29.69 2.98
CA VAL A 36 -3.06 28.49 2.98
C VAL A 36 -2.76 27.70 1.71
N TYR A 37 -2.76 26.38 1.86
CA TYR A 37 -2.54 25.43 0.79
C TYR A 37 -3.54 24.31 0.94
N TYR A 38 -4.22 23.97 -0.15
CA TYR A 38 -5.09 22.83 -0.24
C TYR A 38 -4.72 22.08 -1.51
N GLU A 39 -4.54 20.77 -1.42
CA GLU A 39 -4.44 19.93 -2.60
C GLU A 39 -5.19 18.62 -2.40
N ARG A 40 -5.60 18.06 -3.53
CA ARG A 40 -6.11 16.71 -3.61
C ARG A 40 -5.30 15.94 -4.65
N LEU A 41 -4.58 14.94 -4.16
CA LEU A 41 -3.78 14.04 -4.97
C LEU A 41 -4.62 12.81 -5.33
N LYS A 42 -4.54 12.39 -6.59
CA LYS A 42 -5.05 11.13 -7.09
C LYS A 42 -3.87 10.33 -7.63
N ASN A 43 -3.62 9.16 -7.07
CA ASN A 43 -2.63 8.22 -7.55
C ASN A 43 -3.36 7.04 -8.21
N GLY A 44 -3.15 6.88 -9.52
CA GLY A 44 -3.58 5.72 -10.27
C GLY A 44 -2.39 4.81 -10.52
N GLU A 45 -2.30 3.63 -9.92
CA GLU A 45 -1.26 2.66 -10.26
C GLU A 45 -1.80 1.56 -11.16
N ALA A 46 -1.07 1.25 -12.23
CA ALA A 46 -1.46 0.17 -13.12
C ALA A 46 -1.38 -1.19 -12.39
N PRO A 47 -2.37 -2.06 -12.58
CA PRO A 47 -2.46 -3.31 -11.85
C PRO A 47 -1.35 -4.28 -12.24
N GLY A 48 -0.90 -5.08 -11.26
CA GLY A 48 -0.06 -6.25 -11.50
C GLY A 48 -0.92 -7.51 -11.51
N GLY A 49 -0.68 -8.42 -12.44
CA GLY A 49 -1.43 -9.68 -12.51
C GLY A 49 -0.99 -10.56 -13.67
N GLN A 50 -1.48 -11.79 -13.66
CA GLN A 50 -1.24 -12.77 -14.73
C GLN A 50 -2.36 -12.62 -15.77
N TRP A 51 -2.18 -11.70 -16.72
CA TRP A 51 -3.22 -11.28 -17.67
C TRP A 51 -3.31 -12.10 -18.94
N SER A 52 -2.19 -12.66 -19.37
CA SER A 52 -2.12 -13.58 -20.53
C SER A 52 -2.27 -15.04 -20.09
N GLY A 53 -2.45 -15.25 -18.78
CA GLY A 53 -2.39 -16.53 -18.11
C GLY A 53 -1.00 -17.17 -18.12
N VAL A 54 -0.79 -18.09 -17.17
CA VAL A 54 0.45 -18.87 -17.05
C VAL A 54 0.09 -20.34 -17.02
N PHE A 55 0.62 -21.09 -17.98
CA PHE A 55 0.55 -22.54 -18.02
C PHE A 55 1.74 -23.14 -17.28
N ASN A 56 1.47 -24.06 -16.37
CA ASN A 56 2.50 -24.84 -15.68
C ASN A 56 2.60 -26.24 -16.29
N PHE A 57 3.76 -26.55 -16.87
CA PHE A 57 4.04 -27.86 -17.48
C PHE A 57 4.96 -28.75 -16.62
N ALA A 58 5.31 -28.33 -15.40
CA ALA A 58 6.23 -29.07 -14.53
C ALA A 58 5.86 -30.56 -14.44
N GLY A 59 6.85 -31.44 -14.59
CA GLY A 59 6.70 -32.89 -14.73
C GLY A 59 6.87 -33.68 -13.43
N ASN A 60 6.70 -33.06 -12.26
CA ASN A 60 7.10 -33.66 -10.98
C ASN A 60 6.00 -34.42 -10.23
N ASP A 61 4.73 -34.30 -10.64
CA ASP A 61 3.59 -34.83 -9.88
C ASP A 61 2.70 -35.73 -10.77
N SER A 62 1.48 -36.07 -10.33
CA SER A 62 0.53 -36.94 -11.08
C SER A 62 -0.74 -36.23 -11.53
N ASN A 63 -0.94 -34.97 -11.14
CA ASN A 63 -2.16 -34.21 -11.40
C ASN A 63 -2.05 -33.44 -12.72
N TYR A 64 -2.50 -34.05 -13.83
CA TYR A 64 -2.53 -33.41 -15.16
C TYR A 64 -3.92 -33.41 -15.75
N THR A 65 -4.19 -32.43 -16.60
CA THR A 65 -5.51 -32.16 -17.19
C THR A 65 -5.91 -33.14 -18.30
N ASN A 66 -4.96 -33.90 -18.85
CA ASN A 66 -5.20 -34.86 -19.94
C ASN A 66 -5.02 -36.32 -19.49
N ALA A 67 -5.83 -37.22 -20.04
CA ALA A 67 -5.77 -38.67 -19.86
C ALA A 67 -4.43 -39.30 -20.32
N LEU A 68 -3.65 -38.59 -21.12
CA LEU A 68 -2.33 -39.02 -21.60
C LEU A 68 -1.26 -39.13 -20.48
N GLY A 69 -1.51 -38.58 -19.29
CA GLY A 69 -0.59 -38.69 -18.16
C GLY A 69 0.66 -37.82 -18.27
N ASN A 70 1.55 -37.93 -17.29
CA ASN A 70 2.77 -37.11 -17.19
C ASN A 70 3.93 -37.74 -17.96
N THR A 71 4.59 -36.98 -18.84
CA THR A 71 5.82 -37.43 -19.51
C THR A 71 7.07 -37.34 -18.63
N ASN A 72 6.95 -36.78 -17.41
CA ASN A 72 8.02 -36.40 -16.48
C ASN A 72 8.96 -35.28 -16.99
N TYR A 73 8.75 -34.78 -18.21
CA TYR A 73 9.56 -33.70 -18.80
C TYR A 73 8.68 -32.52 -19.17
N ALA A 74 8.98 -31.34 -18.60
CA ALA A 74 8.15 -30.15 -18.80
C ALA A 74 8.05 -29.70 -20.27
N TYR A 75 9.15 -29.84 -21.02
CA TYR A 75 9.16 -29.50 -22.44
C TYR A 75 8.31 -30.46 -23.28
N ALA A 76 8.38 -31.78 -23.01
CA ALA A 76 7.56 -32.76 -23.69
C ALA A 76 6.07 -32.58 -23.37
N ASN A 77 5.74 -32.29 -22.10
CA ASN A 77 4.38 -31.92 -21.67
C ASN A 77 3.87 -30.67 -22.40
N ALA A 78 4.72 -29.65 -22.61
CA ALA A 78 4.35 -28.47 -23.38
C ALA A 78 4.05 -28.78 -24.85
N LEU A 79 4.85 -29.64 -25.50
CA LEU A 79 4.65 -30.03 -26.90
C LEU A 79 3.33 -30.76 -27.14
N ILE A 80 2.91 -31.59 -26.19
CA ILE A 80 1.63 -32.32 -26.27
C ILE A 80 0.45 -31.53 -25.66
N GLY A 81 0.68 -30.28 -25.24
CA GLY A 81 -0.35 -29.42 -24.64
C GLY A 81 -0.86 -29.89 -23.28
N ASN A 82 -0.13 -30.75 -22.58
CA ASN A 82 -0.54 -31.31 -21.30
C ASN A 82 0.00 -30.48 -20.12
N PHE A 83 -0.79 -29.54 -19.64
CA PHE A 83 -0.42 -28.70 -18.50
C PHE A 83 -1.05 -29.21 -17.19
N ARG A 84 -0.36 -28.95 -16.09
CA ARG A 84 -0.78 -29.26 -14.72
C ARG A 84 -1.87 -28.31 -14.25
N ASN A 85 -1.62 -27.01 -14.39
CA ASN A 85 -2.57 -25.97 -14.05
C ASN A 85 -2.38 -24.75 -14.96
N TYR A 86 -3.44 -23.96 -15.00
CA TYR A 86 -3.48 -22.67 -15.64
C TYR A 86 -3.89 -21.65 -14.57
N GLN A 87 -3.15 -20.56 -14.47
CA GLN A 87 -3.48 -19.44 -13.59
C GLN A 87 -3.66 -18.19 -14.42
N GLU A 88 -4.81 -17.54 -14.26
CA GLU A 88 -5.11 -16.25 -14.86
C GLU A 88 -5.85 -15.40 -13.84
N SER A 89 -5.55 -14.11 -13.85
CA SER A 89 -6.22 -13.14 -12.98
C SER A 89 -7.62 -12.83 -13.52
N THR A 90 -8.64 -13.01 -12.67
CA THR A 90 -10.05 -12.87 -13.07
C THR A 90 -10.52 -11.43 -13.22
N ALA A 91 -9.77 -10.47 -12.68
CA ALA A 91 -10.11 -9.04 -12.71
C ALA A 91 -8.83 -8.18 -12.74
N ARG A 92 -8.93 -6.99 -13.33
CA ARG A 92 -7.85 -5.99 -13.45
C ARG A 92 -8.15 -4.75 -12.59
N PRO A 93 -8.14 -4.84 -11.25
CA PRO A 93 -8.49 -3.71 -10.40
C PRO A 93 -7.35 -2.69 -10.35
N PHE A 94 -7.61 -1.46 -10.77
CA PHE A 94 -6.62 -0.38 -10.66
C PHE A 94 -6.49 0.08 -9.21
N THR A 95 -5.28 0.45 -8.81
CA THR A 95 -5.08 1.15 -7.55
C THR A 95 -5.44 2.60 -7.78
N ASN A 96 -6.56 3.07 -7.23
CA ASN A 96 -7.09 4.42 -7.42
C ASN A 96 -7.16 5.10 -6.07
N LEU A 97 -6.03 5.63 -5.63
CA LEU A 97 -5.90 6.23 -4.32
C LEU A 97 -6.13 7.74 -4.39
N ARG A 98 -6.75 8.27 -3.34
CA ARG A 98 -6.95 9.71 -3.16
C ARG A 98 -6.41 10.14 -1.81
N LEU A 99 -5.75 11.28 -1.78
CA LEU A 99 -5.27 11.92 -0.56
C LEU A 99 -5.59 13.40 -0.61
N THR A 100 -6.05 13.95 0.51
CA THR A 100 -6.29 15.38 0.68
C THR A 100 -5.27 15.94 1.65
N GLN A 101 -4.64 17.04 1.25
CA GLN A 101 -3.66 17.73 2.09
C GLN A 101 -4.09 19.18 2.25
N VAL A 102 -4.05 19.66 3.49
CA VAL A 102 -4.36 21.04 3.85
C VAL A 102 -3.24 21.56 4.73
N GLN A 103 -2.63 22.68 4.35
CA GLN A 103 -1.62 23.33 5.17
C GLN A 103 -1.95 24.80 5.32
N TRP A 104 -1.62 25.38 6.46
CA TRP A 104 -1.72 26.82 6.65
C TRP A 104 -0.67 27.31 7.63
N TYR A 105 -0.31 28.57 7.52
CA TYR A 105 0.65 29.20 8.40
C TYR A 105 0.31 30.65 8.69
N ALA A 106 0.78 31.12 9.84
CA ALA A 106 0.78 32.51 10.23
C ALA A 106 2.13 32.83 10.87
N ALA A 107 2.77 33.91 10.44
CA ALA A 107 4.04 34.37 10.97
C ALA A 107 4.04 35.89 11.08
N ASP A 108 4.72 36.39 12.10
CA ASP A 108 4.94 37.80 12.36
C ASP A 108 6.42 38.08 12.58
N GLN A 109 6.88 39.17 11.97
CA GLN A 109 8.15 39.80 12.27
C GLN A 109 7.85 41.17 12.88
N TRP A 110 8.10 41.29 14.19
CA TRP A 110 7.78 42.48 14.97
C TRP A 110 9.03 43.22 15.42
N LYS A 111 9.13 44.49 15.05
CA LYS A 111 10.18 45.41 15.52
C LYS A 111 9.79 46.05 16.85
N VAL A 112 10.01 45.35 17.96
CA VAL A 112 9.73 45.85 19.32
C VAL A 112 10.47 47.15 19.62
N SER A 113 11.71 47.30 19.16
CA SER A 113 12.50 48.52 19.27
C SER A 113 13.51 48.63 18.13
N ARG A 114 14.22 49.77 18.02
CA ARG A 114 15.31 49.96 17.04
C ARG A 114 16.44 48.93 17.14
N ARG A 115 16.53 48.20 18.25
CA ARG A 115 17.58 47.19 18.51
C ARG A 115 17.02 45.77 18.75
N LEU A 116 15.70 45.59 18.75
CA LEU A 116 15.08 44.29 19.01
C LEU A 116 14.00 43.99 17.97
N THR A 117 14.13 42.85 17.30
CA THR A 117 13.12 42.30 16.41
C THR A 117 12.82 40.87 16.84
N ILE A 118 11.54 40.55 17.00
CA ILE A 118 11.07 39.22 17.35
C ILE A 118 10.41 38.62 16.10
N ASN A 119 10.76 37.37 15.80
CA ASN A 119 10.13 36.61 14.73
C ASN A 119 9.46 35.39 15.35
N TYR A 120 8.18 35.20 15.09
CA TYR A 120 7.44 34.05 15.59
C TYR A 120 6.36 33.65 14.59
N GLY A 121 5.97 32.39 14.63
CA GLY A 121 4.96 31.87 13.72
C GLY A 121 4.69 30.40 13.95
N LEU A 122 3.58 29.94 13.38
CA LEU A 122 3.11 28.57 13.45
C LEU A 122 2.68 28.11 12.05
N ARG A 123 2.89 26.81 11.79
CA ARG A 123 2.41 26.13 10.59
C ARG A 123 1.75 24.83 10.98
N PHE A 124 0.59 24.58 10.39
CA PHE A 124 -0.16 23.35 10.57
C PHE A 124 -0.34 22.67 9.23
N GLY A 125 -0.26 21.34 9.25
CA GLY A 125 -0.47 20.48 8.11
C GLY A 125 -1.37 19.32 8.49
N TYR A 126 -2.33 19.02 7.63
CA TYR A 126 -3.20 17.87 7.71
C TYR A 126 -3.08 17.08 6.41
N HIS A 127 -2.95 15.77 6.53
CA HIS A 127 -2.98 14.83 5.42
C HIS A 127 -3.99 13.76 5.75
N SER A 128 -4.95 13.53 4.86
CA SER A 128 -5.85 12.39 5.01
C SER A 128 -5.09 11.09 4.75
N PRO A 129 -5.54 9.96 5.32
CA PRO A 129 -5.14 8.65 4.82
C PRO A 129 -5.44 8.53 3.33
N PHE A 130 -4.71 7.66 2.64
CA PHE A 130 -5.07 7.26 1.29
C PHE A 130 -6.39 6.48 1.32
N GLU A 131 -7.34 6.89 0.50
CA GLU A 131 -8.60 6.20 0.31
C GLU A 131 -8.67 5.64 -1.11
N GLN A 132 -9.08 4.37 -1.24
CA GLN A 132 -9.41 3.80 -2.54
C GLN A 132 -10.81 4.29 -2.94
N ILE A 133 -10.91 5.04 -4.03
CA ILE A 133 -12.14 5.76 -4.39
C ILE A 133 -13.19 4.93 -5.14
N ASP A 134 -12.81 3.77 -5.65
CA ASP A 134 -13.67 2.90 -6.47
C ASP A 134 -14.14 1.63 -5.74
N GLY A 135 -13.83 1.51 -4.44
CA GLY A 135 -14.22 0.37 -3.61
C GLY A 135 -13.52 -0.95 -3.93
N GLN A 136 -12.49 -0.95 -4.79
CA GLN A 136 -11.75 -2.16 -5.17
C GLN A 136 -10.60 -2.50 -4.21
N GLY A 137 -10.44 -1.68 -3.17
CA GLY A 137 -9.41 -1.82 -2.15
C GLY A 137 -9.87 -2.76 -1.04
N SER A 138 -8.94 -3.55 -0.52
CA SER A 138 -9.14 -4.36 0.68
C SER A 138 -8.23 -3.85 1.79
N ASN A 139 -8.75 -3.77 3.01
CA ASN A 139 -7.96 -3.43 4.18
C ASN A 139 -8.30 -4.37 5.34
N PHE A 140 -7.40 -4.49 6.29
CA PHE A 140 -7.64 -5.25 7.51
C PHE A 140 -8.53 -4.43 8.45
N ASP A 141 -9.65 -5.03 8.86
CA ASP A 141 -10.52 -4.48 9.90
C ASP A 141 -10.33 -5.26 11.20
N PRO A 142 -9.68 -4.67 12.23
CA PRO A 142 -9.48 -5.33 13.53
C PRO A 142 -10.79 -5.69 14.24
N LEU A 143 -11.91 -5.01 13.95
CA LEU A 143 -13.21 -5.28 14.59
C LEU A 143 -13.87 -6.54 14.03
N LEU A 144 -13.60 -6.86 12.77
CA LEU A 144 -14.06 -8.10 12.12
C LEU A 144 -13.12 -9.28 12.36
N PHE A 145 -11.95 -9.02 12.95
CA PHE A 145 -10.99 -10.07 13.27
C PHE A 145 -11.46 -10.92 14.45
N ASN A 146 -11.65 -12.22 14.20
CA ASN A 146 -11.91 -13.19 15.25
C ASN A 146 -10.59 -13.83 15.73
N PRO A 147 -10.10 -13.51 16.95
CA PRO A 147 -8.84 -14.07 17.45
C PRO A 147 -8.86 -15.60 17.61
N SER A 148 -10.04 -16.21 17.69
CA SER A 148 -10.20 -17.67 17.78
C SER A 148 -10.01 -18.37 16.44
N GLN A 149 -10.12 -17.65 15.31
CA GLN A 149 -9.89 -18.16 13.96
C GLN A 149 -8.51 -17.80 13.41
N LYS A 150 -7.58 -17.33 14.27
CA LYS A 150 -6.24 -16.95 13.84
C LYS A 150 -5.46 -18.15 13.31
N VAL A 151 -4.76 -17.96 12.20
CA VAL A 151 -3.80 -18.96 11.69
C VAL A 151 -2.58 -18.99 12.61
N ALA A 152 -2.21 -20.16 13.11
CA ALA A 152 -1.00 -20.36 13.89
C ALA A 152 0.22 -20.33 12.97
N LEU A 153 1.10 -19.33 13.14
CA LEU A 153 2.39 -19.31 12.47
C LEU A 153 3.34 -20.26 13.20
N TYR A 154 3.62 -21.40 12.58
CA TYR A 154 4.64 -22.33 13.05
C TYR A 154 5.98 -21.96 12.41
N VAL A 155 7.01 -21.79 13.23
CA VAL A 155 8.37 -21.53 12.74
C VAL A 155 9.21 -22.77 12.98
N LEU A 156 9.89 -23.22 11.93
CA LEU A 156 10.84 -24.32 12.02
C LEU A 156 12.12 -23.84 12.70
N LEU A 157 12.52 -24.55 13.75
CA LEU A 157 13.82 -24.39 14.37
C LEU A 157 14.67 -25.61 14.01
N VAL A 158 15.81 -25.37 13.36
CA VAL A 158 16.79 -26.42 13.09
C VAL A 158 17.85 -26.38 14.18
N LEU A 159 17.92 -27.44 14.99
CA LEU A 159 18.95 -27.61 16.02
C LEU A 159 19.76 -28.86 15.72
N ARG A 160 21.04 -28.68 15.38
CA ARG A 160 22.06 -29.74 15.24
C ARG A 160 21.48 -31.07 14.70
N HIS A 161 20.92 -31.02 13.49
CA HIS A 161 20.34 -32.17 12.75
C HIS A 161 18.93 -32.64 13.16
N ARG A 162 18.18 -31.88 13.97
CA ARG A 162 16.74 -32.10 14.19
C ARG A 162 15.91 -30.90 13.80
N LEU A 163 14.84 -31.16 13.04
CA LEU A 163 13.81 -30.19 12.70
C LEU A 163 12.77 -30.20 13.84
N LEU A 164 12.62 -29.09 14.54
CA LEU A 164 11.60 -28.92 15.57
C LEU A 164 10.61 -27.85 15.12
N VAL A 165 9.32 -28.14 15.23
CA VAL A 165 8.26 -27.17 15.03
C VAL A 165 8.08 -26.40 16.34
N ARG A 166 8.36 -25.09 16.35
CA ARG A 166 7.98 -24.26 17.49
C ARG A 166 6.47 -24.01 17.44
N PRO A 167 5.71 -24.23 18.54
CA PRO A 167 4.31 -23.83 18.61
C PRO A 167 4.17 -22.31 18.42
N PRO A 168 3.01 -21.84 17.92
CA PRO A 168 2.78 -20.42 17.65
C PRO A 168 3.01 -19.58 18.92
N ILE A 169 3.64 -18.43 18.75
CA ILE A 169 3.80 -17.43 19.83
C ILE A 169 2.40 -16.97 20.25
N VAL A 170 1.94 -17.44 21.41
CA VAL A 170 0.76 -16.91 22.08
C VAL A 170 1.23 -15.76 22.95
N TRP A 171 1.05 -14.53 22.49
CA TRP A 171 1.20 -13.36 23.37
C TRP A 171 0.26 -13.53 24.56
N PRO A 172 0.74 -13.41 25.81
CA PRO A 172 -0.13 -13.54 26.97
C PRO A 172 -1.19 -12.46 26.92
N ARG A 173 -2.47 -12.86 26.99
CA ARG A 173 -3.59 -11.92 27.21
C ARG A 173 -3.28 -11.20 28.51
N THR A 174 -2.91 -9.92 28.44
CA THR A 174 -2.91 -9.05 29.61
C THR A 174 -4.36 -8.93 30.06
N ARG A 175 -4.66 -9.56 31.19
CA ARG A 175 -5.92 -9.42 31.90
C ARG A 175 -5.97 -7.96 32.37
N LEU A 176 -6.77 -7.11 31.71
CA LEU A 176 -7.23 -5.88 32.34
C LEU A 176 -8.08 -6.32 33.53
N ARG A 177 -7.60 -5.97 34.73
CA ARG A 177 -8.32 -6.17 35.97
C ARG A 177 -9.18 -4.94 36.12
N ASP A 178 -10.49 -5.10 36.05
CA ASP A 178 -11.43 -4.09 36.53
C ASP A 178 -11.18 -3.91 38.03
N ASN A 179 -10.98 -2.65 38.43
CA ASN A 179 -11.37 -2.02 39.68
C ASN A 179 -11.06 -0.52 39.60
#